data_AF-A0A2Y9QJF6-F1
#
_entry.id   AF-A0A2Y9QJF6-F1
#
_cell.length_a   1.000
_cell.length_b   1.000
_cell.length_c   1.000
_cell.angle_alpha   90.00
_cell.angle_beta   90.00
_cell.angle_gamma   90.00
#
_symmetry.space_group_name_H-M   'P 1'
#
loop_
_entity.id
_entity.type
_entity.pdbx_description
1 polymer ?
#
loop_
_entity_poly.entity_id
_entity_poly.type
_entity_poly.pdbx_seq_one_letter_code
_entity_poly.pdbx_strand_id
1 'polypeptide(L)' 'VFKLHFKCSFLYLFLVFLTGEKANSVLKRYPRANGFLEEIRQGNIERECKEEICTFEEAREAFENNEKTP' A
#
# COMPACT_ATOMS: atom_id res chain seq x y z
N VAL A 1 30.06 26.40 -16.36
CA VAL A 1 30.08 25.62 -15.10
C VAL A 1 28.67 25.42 -14.51
N PHE A 2 27.88 26.48 -14.27
CA PHE A 2 26.49 26.36 -13.75
C PHE A 2 25.55 25.45 -14.56
N LYS A 3 25.64 25.47 -15.89
CA LYS A 3 24.79 24.68 -16.80
C LYS A 3 25.09 23.17 -16.76
N LEU A 4 26.28 22.78 -16.31
CA LEU A 4 26.72 21.39 -16.16
C LEU A 4 26.28 20.82 -14.80
N HIS A 5 26.39 21.62 -13.73
CA HIS A 5 25.91 21.27 -12.40
C HIS A 5 24.39 21.07 -12.35
N PHE A 6 23.63 21.93 -13.04
CA PHE A 6 22.17 21.82 -13.10
C PHE A 6 21.71 20.56 -13.85
N LYS A 7 22.39 20.21 -14.95
CA LYS A 7 22.12 18.96 -15.69
C LYS A 7 22.49 17.72 -14.88
N CYS A 8 23.60 17.76 -14.15
CA CYS A 8 24.09 16.64 -13.34
C CYS A 8 23.18 16.38 -12.13
N SER A 9 22.72 17.44 -11.45
CA SER A 9 21.78 17.33 -10.32
C SER A 9 20.38 16.87 -10.76
N PHE A 10 19.92 17.28 -11.94
CA PHE A 10 18.64 16.84 -12.51
C PHE A 10 18.69 15.38 -12.98
N LEU A 11 19.80 14.93 -13.58
CA LEU A 11 19.97 13.52 -13.99
C LEU A 11 20.00 12.56 -12.81
N TYR A 12 20.60 12.96 -11.69
CA TYR A 12 20.78 12.10 -10.53
C TYR A 12 19.46 11.79 -9.82
N LEU A 13 18.50 12.71 -9.83
CA LEU A 13 17.19 12.50 -9.22
C LEU A 13 16.37 11.41 -9.93
N PHE A 14 16.47 11.32 -11.27
CA PHE A 14 15.77 10.28 -12.05
C PHE A 14 16.46 8.92 -12.01
N LEU A 15 17.77 8.86 -11.74
CA LEU A 15 18.53 7.60 -11.66
C LEU A 15 18.22 6.78 -10.40
N VAL A 16 17.70 7.41 -9.34
CA VAL A 16 17.41 6.73 -8.06
C VAL A 16 16.06 5.99 -8.08
N PHE A 17 15.11 6.40 -8.93
CA PHE A 17 13.78 5.80 -8.98
C PHE A 17 13.60 4.89 -10.19
N LEU A 18 13.03 3.71 -9.97
CA LEU A 18 12.57 2.85 -11.05
C LEU A 18 11.33 3.47 -11.72
N THR A 19 11.15 3.21 -13.02
CA THR A 19 9.88 3.52 -13.70
C THR A 19 8.74 2.75 -13.04
N GLY A 20 7.51 3.28 -13.05
CA GLY A 20 6.37 2.65 -12.39
C GLY A 20 6.19 1.17 -12.78
N GLU A 21 6.36 0.84 -14.06
CA GLU A 21 6.33 -0.54 -14.56
C GLU A 21 7.41 -1.44 -13.94
N LYS A 22 8.66 -0.96 -13.85
CA LYS A 22 9.77 -1.68 -13.21
C LYS A 22 9.64 -1.72 -11.69
N ALA A 23 9.06 -0.68 -11.08
CA ALA A 23 8.79 -0.65 -9.66
C ALA A 23 7.72 -1.69 -9.29
N ASN A 24 6.66 -1.82 -10.10
CA ASN A 24 5.59 -2.81 -9.90
C ASN A 24 6.03 -4.25 -10.13
N SER A 25 7.09 -4.48 -10.92
CA SER A 25 7.68 -5.82 -11.09
C SER A 25 8.51 -6.26 -9.87
N VAL A 26 9.08 -5.31 -9.12
CA VAL A 26 9.82 -5.56 -7.88
C VAL A 26 8.89 -5.55 -6.67
N LEU A 27 8.02 -4.56 -6.58
CA LEU A 27 7.01 -4.39 -5.54
C LEU A 27 5.66 -4.93 -6.06
N LYS A 28 5.46 -6.24 -5.95
CA LYS A 28 4.14 -6.85 -6.17
C LYS A 28 3.19 -6.42 -5.06
N ARG A 29 2.50 -5.31 -5.26
CA ARG A 29 1.38 -4.90 -4.42
C ARG A 29 0.15 -5.60 -4.92
N TYR A 30 -0.40 -6.51 -4.13
CA TYR A 30 -1.70 -7.07 -4.45
C TYR A 30 -2.76 -5.96 -4.35
N PRO A 31 -3.73 -5.94 -5.28
CA PRO A 31 -4.84 -5.01 -5.18
C PRO A 31 -5.55 -5.28 -3.86
N ARG A 32 -5.74 -4.24 -3.07
CA ARG A 32 -6.59 -4.35 -1.88
C ARG A 32 -8.04 -4.37 -2.32
N ALA A 33 -8.84 -5.18 -1.66
CA ALA A 33 -10.27 -5.01 -1.71
C ALA A 33 -10.62 -3.86 -0.77
N ASN A 34 -10.58 -2.63 -1.28
CA ASN A 34 -11.22 -1.49 -0.63
C ASN A 34 -12.41 -1.11 -1.53
N GLY A 35 -13.52 -1.82 -1.34
CA GLY A 35 -14.80 -1.54 -1.97
C GLY A 35 -15.35 -0.17 -1.59
N PHE A 36 -16.34 0.31 -2.36
CA PHE A 36 -16.98 1.59 -2.07
C PHE A 36 -17.65 1.55 -0.69
N LEU A 37 -17.21 2.44 0.21
CA LEU A 37 -17.70 2.57 1.60
C LEU A 37 -17.47 1.32 2.49
N GLU A 38 -16.46 0.51 2.17
CA GLU A 38 -16.11 -0.69 2.95
C GLU A 38 -15.85 -0.39 4.44
N GLU A 39 -15.14 0.72 4.72
CA GLU A 39 -14.82 1.21 6.07
C GLU A 39 -16.05 1.50 6.97
N ILE A 40 -17.25 1.60 6.39
CA ILE A 40 -18.49 1.77 7.19
C ILE A 40 -18.94 0.41 7.77
N ARG A 41 -18.52 -0.70 7.16
CA ARG A 41 -18.87 -2.05 7.62
C ARG A 41 -18.01 -2.40 8.84
N GLN A 42 -18.54 -3.29 9.67
CA GLN A 42 -17.79 -3.84 10.79
C GLN A 42 -16.63 -4.70 10.29
N GLY A 43 -15.44 -4.47 10.84
CA GLY A 43 -14.22 -5.22 10.55
C GLY A 43 -14.42 -6.73 10.76
N ASN A 44 -13.96 -7.54 9.80
CA ASN A 44 -14.15 -9.00 9.80
C ASN A 44 -12.93 -9.73 9.26
N ILE A 45 -12.31 -10.56 10.11
CA ILE A 45 -11.05 -11.26 9.77
C ILE A 45 -11.20 -12.30 8.65
N GLU A 46 -12.37 -12.92 8.52
CA GLU A 46 -12.63 -13.88 7.44
C GLU A 46 -12.68 -13.14 6.09
N ARG A 47 -13.49 -12.08 6.02
CA ARG A 47 -13.66 -11.29 4.79
C ARG A 47 -12.39 -10.53 4.41
N GLU A 48 -11.87 -9.70 5.31
CA GLU A 48 -10.83 -8.73 4.96
C GLU A 48 -9.44 -9.37 4.84
N CYS A 49 -9.14 -10.42 5.63
CA CYS A 49 -7.79 -10.98 5.72
C CYS A 49 -7.63 -12.43 5.23
N LYS A 50 -8.71 -13.23 5.12
CA LYS A 50 -8.63 -14.59 4.56
C LYS A 50 -9.17 -14.65 3.13
N GLU A 51 -10.31 -14.02 2.87
CA GLU A 51 -10.88 -13.90 1.53
C GLU A 51 -10.18 -12.79 0.73
N GLU A 52 -9.79 -11.71 1.41
CA GLU A 52 -9.12 -10.55 0.83
C GLU A 52 -7.71 -10.35 1.38
N ILE A 53 -6.95 -9.41 0.80
CA ILE A 53 -5.62 -9.04 1.26
C ILE A 53 -5.72 -7.75 2.07
N CYS A 54 -5.65 -7.89 3.38
CA CYS A 54 -5.74 -6.78 4.32
C CYS A 54 -4.38 -6.14 4.64
N THR A 55 -4.46 -4.92 5.16
CA THR A 55 -3.39 -4.20 5.85
C THR A 55 -3.30 -4.61 7.30
N PHE A 56 -2.19 -4.21 7.94
CA PHE A 56 -2.03 -4.35 9.38
C PHE A 56 -3.14 -3.64 10.17
N GLU A 57 -3.64 -2.51 9.65
CA GLU A 57 -4.68 -1.73 10.32
C GLU A 57 -6.03 -2.43 10.28
N GLU A 58 -6.47 -2.88 9.10
CA GLU A 58 -7.71 -3.68 8.94
C GLU A 58 -7.65 -4.96 9.80
N ALA A 59 -6.50 -5.64 9.85
CA ALA A 59 -6.32 -6.80 10.72
C ALA A 59 -6.50 -6.44 12.20
N ARG A 60 -5.89 -5.34 12.67
CA ARG A 60 -6.02 -4.84 14.05
C ARG A 60 -7.49 -4.55 14.39
N GLU A 61 -8.20 -3.85 13.51
CA GLU A 61 -9.62 -3.50 13.69
C GLU A 61 -10.52 -4.74 13.75
N ALA A 62 -10.24 -5.75 12.94
CA ALA A 62 -10.96 -7.03 13.00
C ALA A 62 -10.78 -7.73 14.35
N PHE A 63 -9.59 -7.69 14.96
CA PHE A 63 -9.35 -8.31 16.28
C PHE A 63 -9.95 -7.51 17.45
N GLU A 64 -9.92 -6.17 17.41
CA GLU A 64 -10.55 -5.33 18.44
C GLU A 64 -12.06 -5.56 18.59
N ASN A 65 -12.71 -6.08 17.54
CA ASN A 65 -14.12 -6.43 17.56
C ASN A 65 -14.38 -7.85 18.09
N ASN A 66 -13.45 -8.80 17.88
CA ASN A 66 -13.57 -10.16 18.42
C ASN A 66 -13.36 -10.19 19.94
N GLU A 67 -12.50 -9.33 20.48
CA GLU A 67 -12.28 -9.21 21.93
C GLU A 67 -13.49 -8.61 22.68
N LYS A 68 -14.42 -7.95 21.98
CA LYS A 68 -15.65 -7.37 22.56
C LYS A 68 -16.79 -8.39 22.72
N THR A 69 -16.66 -9.58 22.15
CA THR A 69 -17.59 -10.69 22.41
C THR A 69 -17.01 -11.61 23.49
N PRO A 70 -17.68 -11.75 24.65
CA PRO A 70 -17.20 -12.54 25.78
C PRO A 70 -17.09 -14.04 25.50
#